data_AF-U2DC07-F1
#
_entry.id   AF-U2DC07-F1
#
_cell.length_a   1.000
_cell.length_b   1.000
_cell.length_c   1.000
_cell.angle_alpha   90.00
_cell.angle_beta   90.00
_cell.angle_gamma   90.00
#
_symmetry.space_group_name_H-M   'P 1'
#
loop_
_entity.id
_entity.type
_entity.pdbx_description
1 polymer ?
#
loop_
_entity_poly.entity_id
_entity_poly.type
_entity_poly.pdbx_seq_one_letter_code
_entity_poly.pdbx_strand_id
1 'polypeptide(L)'
;MGYLIGLILLIIVAYIYVSKKVNAYLNGIFFIIIPIAIFNGILPILYELFYKTNEYSYKYILIYYSVFVIALSAGYVLSSSKKIKAKFDFQYDEKRVNAFKIVILGLSIVFLLILFKDVPLNYIKNPRLLYENSRLGYGHVYFILVAFINLYFIVSMFTERKYYYIIVVLLLLYFTGSKSRILLPIELFIIYYFYVVKNDRNNIKKLALSGLILVVLFYATFLATSQYLKNQSFVNIINAISNYSDYNRNFLMLINYMTDKQNFFHGRIMFENNFYSILPRILVENKPKIFGDFRLAYMIFSERTLMFKGAPSFGQFGSYFADFGHYSLIIISIFSFIKGTLIGIAENTFIKNKNVITFLFFITFMGINMLDVGTSTTTMTVFNLFIVLCIWLVIRNNNKKKVFN
;
A
#
# COMPACT_ATOMS: atom_id res chain seq x y z
N MET A 1 14.05 4.76 23.02
CA MET A 1 12.78 4.03 23.19
C MET A 1 11.58 4.94 23.47
N GLY A 2 11.69 5.96 24.33
CA GLY A 2 10.56 6.84 24.71
C GLY A 2 9.81 7.50 23.54
N TYR A 3 10.53 7.98 22.52
CA TYR A 3 9.91 8.58 21.31
C TYR A 3 9.00 7.60 20.54
N LEU A 4 9.37 6.32 20.45
CA LEU A 4 8.57 5.30 19.75
C LEU A 4 7.31 4.94 20.52
N ILE A 5 7.41 4.87 21.86
CA ILE A 5 6.24 4.69 22.74
C ILE A 5 5.28 5.89 22.60
N GLY A 6 5.83 7.11 22.62
CA GLY A 6 5.06 8.32 22.39
C GLY A 6 4.31 8.31 21.04
N LEU A 7 4.95 7.81 19.98
CA LEU A 7 4.33 7.67 18.66
C LEU A 7 3.15 6.69 18.69
N ILE A 8 3.32 5.52 19.30
CA ILE A 8 2.26 4.51 19.43
C ILE A 8 1.08 5.08 20.22
N LEU A 9 1.34 5.75 21.35
CA LEU A 9 0.29 6.37 22.16
C LEU A 9 -0.47 7.43 21.36
N LEU A 10 0.23 8.29 20.64
CA LEU A 10 -0.38 9.31 19.77
C LEU A 10 -1.26 8.67 18.70
N ILE A 11 -0.78 7.61 18.05
CA ILE A 11 -1.55 6.86 17.05
C ILE A 11 -2.83 6.28 17.66
N ILE A 12 -2.72 5.62 18.82
CA ILE A 12 -3.88 5.02 19.51
C ILE A 12 -4.89 6.10 19.89
N VAL A 13 -4.44 7.21 20.49
CA VAL A 13 -5.32 8.32 20.90
C VAL A 13 -6.01 8.95 19.69
N ALA A 14 -5.25 9.26 18.64
CA ALA A 14 -5.80 9.83 17.40
C ALA A 14 -6.84 8.90 16.77
N TYR A 15 -6.54 7.59 16.68
CA TYR A 15 -7.46 6.62 16.11
C TYR A 15 -8.72 6.41 16.95
N ILE A 16 -8.61 6.35 18.28
CA ILE A 16 -9.78 6.28 19.18
C ILE A 16 -10.65 7.53 19.02
N TYR A 17 -10.03 8.72 18.96
CA TYR A 17 -10.74 9.97 18.74
C TYR A 17 -11.53 9.95 17.43
N VAL A 18 -10.87 9.57 16.32
CA VAL A 18 -11.52 9.43 15.01
C VAL A 18 -12.66 8.43 15.06
N SER A 19 -12.42 7.25 15.63
CA SER A 19 -13.41 6.16 15.68
C SER A 19 -14.67 6.59 16.43
N LYS A 20 -14.51 7.33 17.54
CA LYS A 20 -15.62 7.92 18.30
C LYS A 20 -16.35 9.01 17.50
N LYS A 21 -15.62 9.88 16.80
CA LYS A 21 -16.23 10.98 16.01
C LYS A 21 -17.01 10.49 14.80
N VAL A 22 -16.56 9.42 14.15
CA VAL A 22 -17.22 8.84 12.96
C VAL A 22 -18.20 7.73 13.32
N ASN A 23 -18.21 7.29 14.59
CA ASN A 23 -19.01 6.15 15.07
C ASN A 23 -18.75 4.88 14.23
N ALA A 24 -17.47 4.60 13.98
CA ALA A 24 -16.95 3.49 13.20
C ALA A 24 -15.56 3.11 13.69
N TYR A 25 -15.38 1.90 14.24
CA TYR A 25 -14.05 1.38 14.50
C TYR A 25 -13.39 1.00 13.17
N LEU A 26 -14.01 0.17 12.32
CA LEU A 26 -13.48 -0.06 10.98
C LEU A 26 -13.81 1.10 10.04
N ASN A 27 -12.97 2.13 10.08
CA ASN A 27 -13.08 3.36 9.30
C ASN A 27 -12.00 3.44 8.21
N GLY A 28 -12.13 4.38 7.27
CA GLY A 28 -11.24 4.47 6.10
C GLY A 28 -9.76 4.68 6.41
N ILE A 29 -9.41 5.21 7.59
CA ILE A 29 -8.01 5.41 7.97
C ILE A 29 -7.40 4.25 8.76
N PHE A 30 -8.20 3.25 9.19
CA PHE A 30 -7.73 2.08 9.93
C PHE A 30 -6.56 1.38 9.21
N PHE A 31 -6.72 1.14 7.92
CA PHE A 31 -5.74 0.43 7.08
C PHE A 31 -4.50 1.27 6.74
N ILE A 32 -4.45 2.53 7.16
CA ILE A 32 -3.26 3.37 7.08
C ILE A 32 -2.59 3.44 8.46
N ILE A 33 -3.38 3.75 9.49
CA ILE A 33 -2.87 4.02 10.83
C ILE A 33 -2.32 2.76 11.51
N ILE A 34 -2.99 1.62 11.39
CA ILE A 34 -2.55 0.38 12.04
C ILE A 34 -1.22 -0.12 11.47
N PRO A 35 -1.02 -0.21 10.14
CA PRO A 35 0.29 -0.51 9.59
C PRO A 35 1.35 0.46 10.08
N ILE A 36 1.08 1.77 10.14
CA ILE A 36 2.06 2.74 10.66
C ILE A 36 2.43 2.43 12.12
N ALA A 37 1.46 2.12 12.98
CA ALA A 37 1.75 1.76 14.38
C ALA A 37 2.65 0.53 14.49
N ILE A 38 2.39 -0.49 13.67
CA ILE A 38 3.16 -1.74 13.67
C ILE A 38 4.58 -1.49 13.12
N PHE A 39 4.66 -0.97 11.89
CA PHE A 39 5.89 -0.85 11.12
C PHE A 39 6.79 0.29 11.62
N ASN A 40 6.21 1.39 12.10
CA ASN A 40 6.97 2.57 12.56
C ASN A 40 6.98 2.77 14.08
N GLY A 41 6.21 1.99 14.83
CA GLY A 41 6.23 2.00 16.29
C GLY A 41 6.75 0.69 16.86
N ILE A 42 5.96 -0.39 16.73
CA ILE A 42 6.22 -1.67 17.39
C ILE A 42 7.50 -2.35 16.89
N LEU A 43 7.67 -2.50 15.57
CA LEU A 43 8.85 -3.17 15.02
C LEU A 43 10.17 -2.43 15.34
N PRO A 44 10.25 -1.09 15.26
CA PRO A 44 11.42 -0.35 15.73
C PRO A 44 11.70 -0.57 17.21
N ILE A 45 10.69 -0.63 18.08
CA ILE A 45 10.91 -0.94 19.51
C ILE A 45 11.54 -2.32 19.67
N LEU A 46 11.01 -3.34 18.96
CA LEU A 46 11.60 -4.68 19.00
C LEU A 46 13.04 -4.67 18.48
N TYR A 47 13.30 -3.95 17.39
CA TYR A 47 14.64 -3.81 16.82
C TYR A 47 15.62 -3.17 17.82
N GLU A 48 15.20 -2.12 18.52
CA GLU A 48 16.02 -1.47 19.55
C GLU A 48 16.38 -2.41 20.71
N LEU A 49 15.45 -3.29 21.10
CA LEU A 49 15.73 -4.29 22.14
C LEU A 49 16.83 -5.27 21.72
N PHE A 50 16.98 -5.56 20.42
CA PHE A 50 18.02 -6.45 19.90
C PHE A 50 19.35 -5.74 19.61
N TYR A 51 19.31 -4.53 19.06
CA TYR A 51 20.49 -3.88 18.48
C TYR A 51 20.98 -2.62 19.21
N LYS A 52 20.25 -2.13 20.24
CA LYS A 52 20.63 -0.98 21.09
C LYS A 52 21.18 0.22 20.30
N THR A 53 20.35 0.84 19.45
CA THR A 53 20.80 1.98 18.65
C THR A 53 20.60 3.32 19.39
N ASN A 54 21.07 4.41 18.80
CA ASN A 54 21.08 5.73 19.44
C ASN A 54 19.66 6.34 19.50
N GLU A 55 19.15 6.54 20.72
CA GLU A 55 17.77 6.97 21.00
C GLU A 55 17.39 8.33 20.40
N TYR A 56 18.34 9.27 20.27
CA TYR A 56 18.06 10.63 19.80
C TYR A 56 17.55 10.68 18.36
N SER A 57 17.95 9.72 17.54
CA SER A 57 17.56 9.66 16.13
C SER A 57 16.04 9.48 15.98
N TYR A 58 15.40 8.70 16.86
CA TYR A 58 13.97 8.42 16.79
C TYR A 58 13.04 9.61 17.02
N LYS A 59 13.56 10.75 17.50
CA LYS A 59 12.79 12.00 17.62
C LYS A 59 12.17 12.43 16.29
N TYR A 60 12.92 12.30 15.19
CA TYR A 60 12.41 12.68 13.86
C TYR A 60 11.27 11.76 13.40
N ILE A 61 11.37 10.46 13.64
CA ILE A 61 10.30 9.52 13.33
C ILE A 61 9.02 9.92 14.08
N LEU A 62 9.11 10.21 15.38
CA LEU A 62 7.97 10.71 16.15
C LEU A 62 7.37 11.96 15.50
N ILE A 63 8.17 13.01 15.22
CA ILE A 63 7.66 14.28 14.69
C ILE A 63 6.95 14.08 13.34
N TYR A 64 7.59 13.42 12.39
CA TYR A 64 7.08 13.26 11.04
C TYR A 64 5.79 12.44 11.00
N TYR A 65 5.75 11.30 11.71
CA TYR A 65 4.55 10.49 11.78
C TYR A 65 3.45 11.15 12.61
N SER A 66 3.77 11.95 13.63
CA SER A 66 2.77 12.71 14.39
C SER A 66 2.06 13.73 13.51
N VAL A 67 2.81 14.53 12.74
CA VAL A 67 2.24 15.50 11.79
C VAL A 67 1.36 14.79 10.77
N PHE A 68 1.84 13.69 10.19
CA PHE A 68 1.07 12.88 9.24
C PHE A 68 -0.25 12.38 9.86
N VAL A 69 -0.20 11.73 11.03
CA VAL A 69 -1.36 11.09 11.68
C VAL A 69 -2.39 12.14 12.11
N ILE A 70 -1.94 13.26 12.70
CA ILE A 70 -2.85 14.33 13.13
C ILE A 70 -3.55 14.95 11.93
N ALA A 71 -2.79 15.33 10.89
CA ALA A 71 -3.35 15.97 9.70
C ALA A 71 -4.31 15.04 8.94
N LEU A 72 -3.92 13.77 8.74
CA LEU A 72 -4.77 12.74 8.13
C LEU A 72 -6.08 12.56 8.91
N SER A 73 -5.98 12.43 10.24
CA SER A 73 -7.13 12.25 11.12
C SER A 73 -8.06 13.46 11.08
N ALA A 74 -7.52 14.68 11.11
CA ALA A 74 -8.29 15.91 11.03
C ALA A 74 -9.05 16.03 9.69
N GLY A 75 -8.35 15.81 8.57
CA GLY A 75 -8.95 15.86 7.24
C GLY A 75 -10.05 14.82 7.06
N TYR A 76 -9.82 13.61 7.57
CA TYR A 76 -10.79 12.52 7.53
C TYR A 76 -12.04 12.81 8.37
N VAL A 77 -11.88 13.21 9.64
CA VAL A 77 -13.01 13.55 10.51
C VAL A 77 -13.85 14.67 9.91
N LEU A 78 -13.22 15.69 9.31
CA LEU A 78 -13.92 16.80 8.67
C LEU A 78 -14.88 16.30 7.58
N SER A 79 -14.39 15.48 6.66
CA SER A 79 -15.20 14.96 5.54
C SER A 79 -16.23 13.92 5.96
N SER A 80 -15.86 13.02 6.89
CA SER A 80 -16.70 11.90 7.30
C SER A 80 -17.87 12.37 8.16
N SER A 81 -17.65 13.35 9.04
CA SER A 81 -18.70 13.90 9.91
C SER A 81 -19.67 14.84 9.19
N LYS A 82 -19.16 15.73 8.32
CA LYS A 82 -19.99 16.72 7.60
C LYS A 82 -20.77 16.12 6.41
N LYS A 83 -20.62 14.81 6.15
CA LYS A 83 -21.22 14.10 5.01
C LYS A 83 -21.06 14.89 3.70
N ILE A 84 -19.84 15.38 3.42
CA ILE A 84 -19.57 16.08 2.15
C ILE A 84 -19.94 15.11 1.02
N LYS A 85 -21.00 15.44 0.28
CA LYS A 85 -21.57 14.52 -0.72
C LYS A 85 -20.93 14.77 -2.06
N ALA A 86 -20.22 13.77 -2.57
CA ALA A 86 -19.91 13.74 -3.98
C ALA A 86 -21.15 13.26 -4.76
N LYS A 87 -21.58 14.02 -5.78
CA LYS A 87 -22.69 13.65 -6.66
C LYS A 87 -22.19 12.75 -7.79
N PHE A 88 -21.71 11.55 -7.45
CA PHE A 88 -21.37 10.55 -8.46
C PHE A 88 -22.39 9.40 -8.44
N ASP A 89 -23.14 9.26 -9.54
CA ASP A 89 -24.04 8.12 -9.78
C ASP A 89 -23.31 7.08 -10.64
N PHE A 90 -22.52 6.22 -9.98
CA PHE A 90 -21.77 5.16 -10.65
C PHE A 90 -22.65 3.92 -10.85
N GLN A 91 -23.53 3.97 -11.87
CA GLN A 91 -24.31 2.81 -12.28
C GLN A 91 -23.51 1.90 -13.23
N TYR A 92 -23.72 0.59 -13.13
CA TYR A 92 -23.05 -0.41 -13.97
C TYR A 92 -24.04 -1.48 -14.46
N ASP A 93 -23.67 -2.17 -15.52
CA ASP A 93 -24.38 -3.32 -16.08
C ASP A 93 -23.73 -4.62 -15.59
N GLU A 94 -24.49 -5.48 -14.90
CA GLU A 94 -24.00 -6.74 -14.35
C GLU A 94 -23.41 -7.69 -15.41
N LYS A 95 -23.99 -7.70 -16.62
CA LYS A 95 -23.46 -8.53 -17.72
C LYS A 95 -22.06 -8.05 -18.13
N ARG A 96 -21.87 -6.73 -18.19
CA ARG A 96 -20.56 -6.12 -18.48
C ARG A 96 -19.55 -6.37 -17.37
N VAL A 97 -19.98 -6.33 -16.11
CA VAL A 97 -19.13 -6.68 -14.96
C VAL A 97 -18.66 -8.13 -15.04
N ASN A 98 -19.57 -9.07 -15.34
CA ASN A 98 -19.20 -10.47 -15.49
C ASN A 98 -18.27 -10.72 -16.68
N ALA A 99 -18.52 -10.07 -17.82
CA ALA A 99 -17.62 -10.14 -18.98
C ALA A 99 -16.23 -9.58 -18.64
N PHE A 100 -16.18 -8.39 -18.02
CA PHE A 100 -14.94 -7.74 -17.60
C PHE A 100 -14.13 -8.62 -16.64
N LYS A 101 -14.79 -9.26 -15.66
CA LYS A 101 -14.19 -10.22 -14.74
C LYS A 101 -13.50 -11.38 -15.48
N ILE A 102 -14.17 -11.99 -16.47
CA ILE A 102 -13.61 -13.10 -17.25
C ILE A 102 -12.40 -12.63 -18.08
N VAL A 103 -12.51 -11.45 -18.71
CA VAL A 103 -11.40 -10.87 -19.49
C VAL A 103 -10.18 -10.63 -18.62
N ILE A 104 -10.33 -10.02 -17.44
CA ILE A 104 -9.18 -9.79 -16.53
C ILE A 104 -8.58 -11.11 -16.04
N LEU A 105 -9.39 -12.14 -15.76
CA LEU A 105 -8.87 -13.46 -15.40
C LEU A 105 -8.03 -14.06 -16.53
N GLY A 106 -8.55 -14.01 -17.77
CA GLY A 106 -7.83 -14.47 -18.96
C GLY A 106 -6.51 -13.72 -19.13
N LEU A 107 -6.51 -12.39 -19.00
CA LEU A 107 -5.29 -11.58 -19.04
C LEU A 107 -4.30 -11.94 -17.91
N SER A 108 -4.80 -12.21 -16.70
CA SER A 108 -3.95 -12.66 -15.59
C SER A 108 -3.25 -13.98 -15.94
N ILE A 109 -3.96 -14.93 -16.55
CA ILE A 109 -3.37 -16.20 -16.98
C ILE A 109 -2.35 -15.97 -18.11
N VAL A 110 -2.65 -15.14 -19.10
CA VAL A 110 -1.71 -14.82 -20.20
C VAL A 110 -0.43 -14.20 -19.64
N PHE A 111 -0.52 -13.21 -18.75
CA PHE A 111 0.66 -12.58 -18.15
C PHE A 111 1.44 -13.53 -17.25
N LEU A 112 0.75 -14.47 -16.57
CA LEU A 112 1.41 -15.52 -15.81
C LEU A 112 2.18 -16.49 -16.73
N LEU A 113 1.62 -16.85 -17.89
CA LEU A 113 2.31 -17.68 -18.89
C LEU A 113 3.51 -16.96 -19.51
N ILE A 114 3.39 -15.66 -19.79
CA ILE A 114 4.53 -14.83 -20.24
C ILE A 114 5.62 -14.85 -19.17
N LEU A 115 5.26 -14.68 -17.90
CA LEU A 115 6.21 -14.74 -16.80
C LEU A 115 6.90 -16.11 -16.72
N PHE A 116 6.19 -17.20 -17.00
CA PHE A 116 6.75 -18.54 -16.98
C PHE A 116 7.57 -18.93 -18.22
N LYS A 117 7.39 -18.25 -19.36
CA LYS A 117 8.12 -18.55 -20.60
C LYS A 117 9.63 -18.56 -20.38
N ASP A 118 10.12 -17.61 -19.61
CA ASP A 118 11.55 -17.38 -19.39
C ASP A 118 12.04 -17.92 -18.03
N VAL A 119 11.22 -18.76 -17.37
CA VAL A 119 11.47 -19.24 -16.00
C VAL A 119 11.58 -20.77 -15.98
N PRO A 120 12.69 -21.31 -15.46
CA PRO A 120 12.86 -22.75 -15.30
C PRO A 120 11.76 -23.39 -14.42
N LEU A 121 11.25 -24.56 -14.81
CA LEU A 121 10.14 -25.26 -14.13
C LEU A 121 10.39 -25.55 -12.63
N ASN A 122 11.65 -25.65 -12.20
CA ASN A 122 12.00 -25.82 -10.78
C ASN A 122 11.63 -24.59 -9.91
N TYR A 123 11.43 -23.40 -10.51
CA TYR A 123 11.00 -22.19 -9.80
C TYR A 123 9.54 -22.25 -9.37
N ILE A 124 8.73 -23.12 -9.98
CA ILE A 124 7.33 -23.36 -9.58
C ILE A 124 7.28 -23.85 -8.12
N LYS A 125 8.26 -24.65 -7.69
CA LYS A 125 8.36 -25.16 -6.31
C LYS A 125 8.95 -24.13 -5.34
N ASN A 126 9.57 -23.07 -5.85
CA ASN A 126 10.11 -21.98 -5.04
C ASN A 126 9.77 -20.61 -5.64
N PRO A 127 8.50 -20.16 -5.52
CA PRO A 127 8.03 -18.91 -6.13
C PRO A 127 8.81 -17.67 -5.67
N ARG A 128 9.52 -17.76 -4.53
CA ARG A 128 10.36 -16.66 -4.04
C ARG A 128 11.51 -16.34 -5.01
N LEU A 129 12.10 -17.36 -5.62
CA LEU A 129 13.16 -17.17 -6.62
C LEU A 129 12.61 -16.49 -7.88
N LEU A 130 11.37 -16.82 -8.26
CA LEU A 130 10.69 -16.17 -9.37
C LEU A 130 10.48 -14.67 -9.09
N TYR A 131 10.04 -14.33 -7.89
CA TYR A 131 9.93 -12.95 -7.46
C TYR A 131 11.26 -12.20 -7.52
N GLU A 132 12.33 -12.80 -7.01
CA GLU A 132 13.66 -12.18 -6.98
C GLU A 132 14.24 -11.94 -8.38
N ASN A 133 14.08 -12.90 -9.30
CA ASN A 133 14.51 -12.74 -10.69
C ASN A 133 13.62 -11.78 -11.48
N SER A 134 12.32 -11.71 -11.19
CA SER A 134 11.41 -10.76 -11.88
C SER A 134 11.80 -9.29 -11.64
N ARG A 135 12.53 -8.99 -10.56
CA ARG A 135 13.07 -7.64 -10.27
C ARG A 135 14.18 -7.23 -11.25
N LEU A 136 14.78 -8.16 -11.97
CA LEU A 136 15.87 -7.95 -12.92
C LEU A 136 15.39 -8.04 -14.38
N GLY A 137 14.35 -7.28 -14.76
CA GLY A 137 13.95 -7.09 -16.17
C GLY A 137 12.47 -7.29 -16.47
N TYR A 138 11.76 -8.11 -15.69
CA TYR A 138 10.34 -8.45 -15.92
C TYR A 138 9.36 -7.72 -14.98
N GLY A 139 9.84 -6.68 -14.28
CA GLY A 139 9.04 -5.97 -13.27
C GLY A 139 7.70 -5.48 -13.81
N HIS A 140 7.66 -4.95 -15.04
CA HIS A 140 6.44 -4.47 -15.68
C HIS A 140 5.40 -5.58 -15.92
N VAL A 141 5.82 -6.74 -16.45
CA VAL A 141 4.94 -7.93 -16.63
C VAL A 141 4.40 -8.38 -15.28
N TYR A 142 5.28 -8.46 -14.26
CA TYR A 142 4.90 -8.83 -12.90
C TYR A 142 3.87 -7.86 -12.28
N PHE A 143 4.08 -6.55 -12.41
CA PHE A 143 3.16 -5.56 -11.84
C PHE A 143 1.80 -5.56 -12.54
N ILE A 144 1.78 -5.74 -13.87
CA ILE A 144 0.52 -5.86 -14.64
C ILE A 144 -0.22 -7.14 -14.25
N LEU A 145 0.48 -8.27 -14.12
CA LEU A 145 -0.09 -9.54 -13.65
C LEU A 145 -0.79 -9.36 -12.29
N VAL A 146 -0.07 -8.81 -11.32
CA VAL A 146 -0.61 -8.57 -9.98
C VAL A 146 -1.80 -7.61 -10.03
N ALA A 147 -1.74 -6.57 -10.85
CA ALA A 147 -2.85 -5.62 -11.02
C ALA A 147 -4.11 -6.31 -11.56
N PHE A 148 -3.97 -7.18 -12.56
CA PHE A 148 -5.10 -7.95 -13.08
C PHE A 148 -5.64 -8.94 -12.03
N ILE A 149 -4.80 -9.65 -11.29
CA ILE A 149 -5.27 -10.56 -10.24
C ILE A 149 -6.06 -9.79 -9.15
N ASN A 150 -5.55 -8.62 -8.73
CA ASN A 150 -6.22 -7.76 -7.75
C ASN A 150 -7.56 -7.24 -8.28
N LEU A 151 -7.59 -6.75 -9.52
CA LEU A 151 -8.82 -6.29 -10.16
C LEU A 151 -9.85 -7.40 -10.32
N TYR A 152 -9.41 -8.58 -10.76
CA TYR A 152 -10.26 -9.76 -10.83
C TYR A 152 -10.86 -10.06 -9.47
N PHE A 153 -10.05 -10.07 -8.40
CA PHE A 153 -10.53 -10.31 -7.05
C PHE A 153 -11.60 -9.29 -6.63
N ILE A 154 -11.30 -8.00 -6.78
CA ILE A 154 -12.19 -6.92 -6.37
C ILE A 154 -13.52 -6.99 -7.11
N VAL A 155 -13.50 -7.13 -8.43
CA VAL A 155 -14.72 -7.23 -9.24
C VAL A 155 -15.52 -8.47 -8.86
N SER A 156 -14.84 -9.60 -8.64
CA SER A 156 -15.47 -10.87 -8.28
C SER A 156 -16.19 -10.84 -6.92
N MET A 157 -15.70 -10.04 -5.96
CA MET A 157 -16.37 -9.88 -4.65
C MET A 157 -17.80 -9.30 -4.78
N PHE A 158 -18.07 -8.53 -5.84
CA PHE A 158 -19.41 -7.97 -6.11
C PHE A 158 -20.28 -8.88 -6.99
N THR A 159 -19.89 -10.15 -7.17
CA THR A 159 -20.67 -11.15 -7.91
C THR A 159 -21.04 -12.34 -7.01
N GLU A 160 -21.92 -13.23 -7.49
CA GLU A 160 -22.28 -14.46 -6.78
C GLU A 160 -21.05 -15.35 -6.53
N ARG A 161 -21.07 -16.18 -5.46
CA ARG A 161 -20.01 -17.18 -5.13
C ARG A 161 -18.63 -16.61 -4.73
N LYS A 162 -18.61 -15.49 -3.99
CA LYS A 162 -17.41 -14.78 -3.49
C LYS A 162 -16.26 -15.62 -2.90
N TYR A 163 -16.54 -16.72 -2.19
CA TYR A 163 -15.50 -17.51 -1.52
C TYR A 163 -14.62 -18.33 -2.48
N TYR A 164 -15.19 -18.80 -3.60
CA TYR A 164 -14.43 -19.55 -4.61
C TYR A 164 -13.31 -18.68 -5.22
N TYR A 165 -13.60 -17.40 -5.43
CA TYR A 165 -12.65 -16.47 -6.04
C TYR A 165 -11.45 -16.17 -5.16
N ILE A 166 -11.58 -16.26 -3.83
CA ILE A 166 -10.44 -16.15 -2.91
C ILE A 166 -9.44 -17.27 -3.20
N ILE A 167 -9.91 -18.51 -3.36
CA ILE A 167 -9.03 -19.67 -3.62
C ILE A 167 -8.30 -19.49 -4.95
N VAL A 168 -9.02 -19.13 -6.01
CA VAL A 168 -8.43 -18.89 -7.35
C VAL A 168 -7.36 -17.80 -7.27
N VAL A 169 -7.64 -16.69 -6.59
CA VAL A 169 -6.70 -15.57 -6.45
C VAL A 169 -5.49 -15.95 -5.62
N LEU A 170 -5.65 -16.69 -4.52
CA LEU A 170 -4.54 -17.17 -3.71
C LEU A 170 -3.63 -18.13 -4.51
N LEU A 171 -4.21 -18.99 -5.35
CA LEU A 171 -3.44 -19.87 -6.24
C LEU A 171 -2.64 -19.07 -7.28
N LEU A 172 -3.23 -18.06 -7.92
CA LEU A 172 -2.51 -17.20 -8.87
C LEU A 172 -1.41 -16.39 -8.18
N LEU A 173 -1.69 -15.84 -7.00
CA LEU A 173 -0.73 -15.04 -6.23
C LEU A 173 0.39 -15.87 -5.62
N TYR A 174 0.18 -17.16 -5.33
CA TYR A 174 1.24 -18.06 -4.89
C TYR A 174 2.42 -18.03 -5.87
N PHE A 175 2.14 -18.07 -7.18
CA PHE A 175 3.17 -18.02 -8.21
C PHE A 175 3.90 -16.67 -8.30
N THR A 176 3.36 -15.61 -7.70
CA THR A 176 4.04 -14.31 -7.66
C THR A 176 5.14 -14.23 -6.60
N GLY A 177 5.21 -15.20 -5.68
CA GLY A 177 6.27 -15.29 -4.66
C GLY A 177 6.34 -14.15 -3.64
N SER A 178 5.35 -13.24 -3.64
CA SER A 178 5.34 -12.07 -2.76
C SER A 178 4.37 -12.26 -1.58
N LYS A 179 4.96 -12.27 -0.37
CA LYS A 179 4.22 -12.36 0.90
C LYS A 179 3.14 -11.28 1.03
N SER A 180 3.47 -10.04 0.67
CA SER A 180 2.54 -8.90 0.79
C SER A 180 1.38 -9.01 -0.19
N ARG A 181 1.60 -9.60 -1.37
CA ARG A 181 0.53 -9.79 -2.35
C ARG A 181 -0.48 -10.83 -1.91
N ILE A 182 -0.06 -11.87 -1.20
CA ILE A 182 -0.97 -12.90 -0.65
C ILE A 182 -1.87 -12.31 0.45
N LEU A 183 -1.36 -11.38 1.26
CA LEU A 183 -2.14 -10.74 2.32
C LEU A 183 -3.19 -9.75 1.80
N LEU A 184 -2.91 -9.09 0.68
CA LEU A 184 -3.76 -8.04 0.14
C LEU A 184 -5.21 -8.48 -0.15
N PRO A 185 -5.48 -9.64 -0.81
CA PRO A 185 -6.85 -10.14 -0.97
C PRO A 185 -7.58 -10.37 0.35
N ILE A 186 -6.89 -10.80 1.40
CA ILE A 186 -7.49 -11.03 2.72
C ILE A 186 -7.90 -9.68 3.34
N GLU A 187 -7.03 -8.67 3.25
CA GLU A 187 -7.34 -7.31 3.68
C GLU A 187 -8.54 -6.74 2.92
N LEU A 188 -8.55 -6.83 1.59
CA LEU A 188 -9.66 -6.41 0.73
C LEU A 188 -10.96 -7.15 1.09
N PHE A 189 -10.88 -8.45 1.38
CA PHE A 189 -12.03 -9.24 1.81
C PHE A 189 -12.57 -8.77 3.16
N ILE A 190 -11.70 -8.45 4.12
CA ILE A 190 -12.10 -7.90 5.43
C ILE A 190 -12.85 -6.58 5.24
N ILE A 191 -12.32 -5.66 4.43
CA ILE A 191 -13.00 -4.39 4.11
C ILE A 191 -14.37 -4.68 3.50
N TYR A 192 -14.41 -5.49 2.45
CA TYR A 192 -15.66 -5.83 1.76
C TYR A 192 -16.68 -6.48 2.71
N TYR A 193 -16.26 -7.42 3.56
CA TYR A 193 -17.13 -8.13 4.48
C TYR A 193 -17.79 -7.19 5.49
N PHE A 194 -17.02 -6.30 6.11
CA PHE A 194 -17.55 -5.39 7.13
C PHE A 194 -18.36 -4.23 6.54
N TYR A 195 -17.99 -3.71 5.37
CA TYR A 195 -18.72 -2.60 4.74
C TYR A 195 -19.96 -3.06 3.95
N VAL A 196 -19.85 -4.18 3.22
CA VAL A 196 -20.92 -4.64 2.31
C VAL A 196 -21.76 -5.73 2.96
N VAL A 197 -21.14 -6.82 3.41
CA VAL A 197 -21.87 -8.05 3.82
C VAL A 197 -22.55 -7.89 5.18
N LYS A 198 -21.79 -7.48 6.21
CA LYS A 198 -22.31 -7.35 7.58
C LYS A 198 -22.80 -5.95 7.90
N ASN A 199 -22.29 -4.93 7.22
CA ASN A 199 -22.57 -3.53 7.53
C ASN A 199 -22.28 -3.19 9.02
N ASP A 200 -21.30 -3.87 9.63
CA ASP A 200 -21.06 -3.90 11.08
C ASP A 200 -19.66 -3.35 11.40
N ARG A 201 -19.46 -2.05 11.16
CA ARG A 201 -18.17 -1.38 11.32
C ARG A 201 -17.80 -1.07 12.77
N ASN A 202 -18.71 -1.31 13.71
CA ASN A 202 -18.56 -0.97 15.13
C ASN A 202 -18.17 -2.16 16.02
N ASN A 203 -18.11 -3.37 15.47
CA ASN A 203 -17.83 -4.56 16.26
C ASN A 203 -16.34 -4.78 16.48
N ILE A 204 -15.81 -4.18 17.55
CA ILE A 204 -14.40 -4.29 17.91
C ILE A 204 -13.93 -5.74 18.13
N LYS A 205 -14.81 -6.63 18.63
CA LYS A 205 -14.46 -8.04 18.87
C LYS A 205 -14.18 -8.77 17.55
N LYS A 206 -15.06 -8.60 16.56
CA LYS A 206 -14.85 -9.19 15.23
C LYS A 206 -13.64 -8.58 14.52
N LEU A 207 -13.39 -7.28 14.72
CA LEU A 207 -12.21 -6.63 14.19
C LEU A 207 -10.92 -7.18 14.78
N ALA A 208 -10.85 -7.30 16.11
CA ALA A 208 -9.73 -7.91 16.81
C ALA A 208 -9.48 -9.34 16.33
N LEU A 209 -10.54 -10.15 16.15
CA LEU A 209 -10.43 -11.50 15.62
C LEU A 209 -9.88 -11.50 14.17
N SER A 210 -10.37 -10.61 13.30
CA SER A 210 -9.85 -10.49 11.94
C SER A 210 -8.38 -10.05 11.89
N GLY A 211 -7.97 -9.15 12.79
CA GLY A 211 -6.59 -8.75 12.96
C GLY A 211 -5.70 -9.90 13.43
N LEU A 212 -6.17 -10.70 14.39
CA LEU A 212 -5.46 -11.89 14.85
C LEU A 212 -5.29 -12.92 13.73
N ILE A 213 -6.32 -13.14 12.91
CA ILE A 213 -6.22 -14.00 11.73
C ILE A 213 -5.17 -13.47 10.75
N LEU A 214 -5.14 -12.16 10.48
CA LEU A 214 -4.11 -11.55 9.62
C LEU A 214 -2.70 -11.74 10.17
N VAL A 215 -2.50 -11.59 11.49
CA VAL A 215 -1.19 -11.82 12.13
C VAL A 215 -0.76 -13.27 11.99
N VAL A 216 -1.67 -14.23 12.23
CA VAL A 216 -1.39 -15.66 12.08
C VAL A 216 -1.05 -16.00 10.61
N LEU A 217 -1.81 -15.46 9.65
CA LEU A 217 -1.54 -15.68 8.23
C LEU A 217 -0.24 -15.02 7.78
N PHE A 218 0.08 -13.82 8.29
CA PHE A 218 1.36 -13.19 8.05
C PHE A 218 2.52 -14.03 8.58
N TYR A 219 2.40 -14.53 9.81
CA TYR A 219 3.39 -15.42 10.40
C TYR A 219 3.55 -16.72 9.59
N ALA A 220 2.44 -17.36 9.22
CA ALA A 220 2.43 -18.58 8.42
C ALA A 220 3.07 -18.36 7.03
N THR A 221 2.73 -17.26 6.35
CA THR A 221 3.36 -16.92 5.06
C THR A 221 4.85 -16.62 5.22
N PHE A 222 5.26 -15.99 6.33
CA PHE A 222 6.66 -15.74 6.64
C PHE A 222 7.46 -17.04 6.82
N LEU A 223 6.92 -18.00 7.58
CA LEU A 223 7.52 -19.34 7.76
C LEU A 223 7.56 -20.14 6.45
N ALA A 224 6.46 -20.12 5.68
CA ALA A 224 6.34 -20.90 4.45
C ALA A 224 7.36 -20.46 3.38
N THR A 225 7.66 -19.17 3.32
CA THR A 225 8.48 -18.58 2.24
C THR A 225 9.90 -18.20 2.64
N SER A 226 10.26 -18.27 3.94
CA SER A 226 11.62 -17.96 4.42
C SER A 226 12.33 -19.25 4.83
N GLN A 227 12.97 -19.91 3.86
CA GLN A 227 13.63 -21.21 4.08
C GLN A 227 14.67 -21.17 5.22
N TYR A 228 15.39 -20.06 5.37
CA TYR A 228 16.40 -19.86 6.41
C TYR A 228 15.81 -19.78 7.84
N LEU A 229 14.49 -19.65 7.99
CA LEU A 229 13.81 -19.53 9.28
C LEU A 229 13.10 -20.81 9.75
N LYS A 230 13.02 -21.85 8.91
CA LYS A 230 12.20 -23.05 9.21
C LYS A 230 12.60 -23.79 10.48
N ASN A 231 13.85 -23.64 10.93
CA ASN A 231 14.39 -24.27 12.13
C ASN A 231 14.96 -23.25 13.13
N GLN A 232 14.57 -21.98 13.02
CA GLN A 232 15.07 -20.92 13.90
C GLN A 232 14.19 -20.80 15.15
N SER A 233 14.79 -20.35 16.26
CA SER A 233 14.04 -20.04 17.47
C SER A 233 13.03 -18.92 17.21
N PHE A 234 11.95 -18.87 18.01
CA PHE A 234 10.95 -17.81 17.93
C PHE A 234 11.57 -16.40 18.06
N VAL A 235 12.58 -16.26 18.91
CA VAL A 235 13.35 -15.03 19.10
C VAL A 235 14.06 -14.61 17.80
N ASN A 236 14.69 -15.54 17.09
CA ASN A 236 15.36 -15.26 15.82
C ASN A 236 14.37 -14.88 14.71
N ILE A 237 13.16 -15.45 14.73
CA ILE A 237 12.08 -15.08 13.79
C ILE A 237 11.59 -13.65 14.09
N ILE A 238 11.35 -13.31 15.36
CA ILE A 238 10.99 -11.95 15.76
C ILE A 238 12.10 -10.98 15.35
N ASN A 239 13.37 -11.31 15.59
CA ASN A 239 14.49 -10.48 15.19
C ASN A 239 14.48 -10.26 13.66
N ALA A 240 14.30 -11.31 12.86
CA ALA A 240 14.19 -11.21 11.41
C ALA A 240 13.00 -10.35 10.93
N ILE A 241 11.87 -10.36 11.65
CA ILE A 241 10.74 -9.48 11.38
C ILE A 241 11.05 -8.04 11.80
N SER A 242 11.75 -7.84 12.92
CA SER A 242 12.14 -6.50 13.40
C SER A 242 13.05 -5.78 12.41
N ASN A 243 13.86 -6.51 11.65
CA ASN A 243 14.69 -5.96 10.55
C ASN A 243 13.87 -5.32 9.43
N TYR A 244 12.56 -5.57 9.34
CA TYR A 244 11.70 -4.81 8.43
C TYR A 244 11.60 -3.34 8.84
N SER A 245 12.00 -2.94 10.05
CA SER A 245 12.07 -1.54 10.47
C SER A 245 13.30 -0.78 9.94
N ASP A 246 14.19 -1.42 9.18
CA ASP A 246 15.44 -0.82 8.69
C ASP A 246 15.22 0.46 7.86
N TYR A 247 14.05 0.65 7.22
CA TYR A 247 13.74 1.90 6.53
C TYR A 247 13.68 3.12 7.47
N ASN A 248 13.35 2.92 8.75
CA ASN A 248 13.38 4.00 9.74
C ASN A 248 14.82 4.39 10.03
N ARG A 249 15.73 3.42 10.15
CA ARG A 249 17.16 3.71 10.29
C ARG A 249 17.72 4.42 9.06
N ASN A 250 17.36 3.93 7.86
CA ASN A 250 17.79 4.56 6.61
C ASN A 250 17.26 6.00 6.51
N PHE A 251 16.01 6.25 6.90
CA PHE A 251 15.46 7.61 6.97
C PHE A 251 16.28 8.52 7.89
N LEU A 252 16.70 8.01 9.04
CA LEU A 252 17.54 8.76 9.99
C LEU A 252 18.94 9.03 9.43
N MET A 253 19.56 8.04 8.78
CA MET A 253 20.85 8.22 8.10
C MET A 253 20.75 9.29 7.01
N LEU A 254 19.64 9.31 6.26
CA LEU A 254 19.37 10.34 5.27
C LEU A 254 19.23 11.72 5.92
N ILE A 255 18.51 11.84 7.04
CA ILE A 255 18.37 13.12 7.74
C ILE A 255 19.73 13.68 8.14
N ASN A 256 20.57 12.86 8.79
CA ASN A 256 21.89 13.28 9.23
C ASN A 256 22.75 13.71 8.03
N TYR A 257 22.82 12.86 7.00
CA TYR A 257 23.60 13.13 5.80
C TYR A 257 23.19 14.45 5.13
N MET A 258 21.90 14.67 4.93
CA MET A 258 21.40 15.86 4.23
C MET A 258 21.54 17.13 5.06
N THR A 259 21.42 17.02 6.40
CA THR A 259 21.58 18.15 7.32
C THR A 259 23.04 18.59 7.38
N ASP A 260 23.98 17.64 7.48
CA ASP A 260 25.42 17.92 7.53
C ASP A 260 25.93 18.55 6.23
N LYS A 261 25.37 18.14 5.09
CA LYS A 261 25.74 18.66 3.77
C LYS A 261 24.98 19.94 3.38
N GLN A 262 23.92 20.30 4.10
CA GLN A 262 23.02 21.42 3.81
C GLN A 262 22.61 21.53 2.32
N ASN A 263 22.46 20.40 1.64
CA ASN A 263 22.20 20.37 0.21
C ASN A 263 20.91 19.61 -0.07
N PHE A 264 19.82 20.36 -0.29
CA PHE A 264 18.50 19.80 -0.57
C PHE A 264 18.21 19.81 -2.07
N PHE A 265 17.36 18.88 -2.51
CA PHE A 265 17.08 18.67 -3.93
C PHE A 265 15.90 19.48 -4.49
N HIS A 266 15.22 20.26 -3.64
CA HIS A 266 14.18 21.24 -4.02
C HIS A 266 13.06 20.68 -4.92
N GLY A 267 12.63 19.44 -4.66
CA GLY A 267 11.52 18.78 -5.36
C GLY A 267 11.95 17.86 -6.49
N ARG A 268 13.25 17.84 -6.82
CA ARG A 268 13.79 16.96 -7.86
C ARG A 268 13.63 15.49 -7.51
N ILE A 269 13.85 15.05 -6.27
CA ILE A 269 13.75 13.63 -5.90
C ILE A 269 12.31 13.15 -6.06
N MET A 270 11.35 13.91 -5.54
CA MET A 270 9.93 13.63 -5.70
C MET A 270 9.53 13.62 -7.17
N PHE A 271 9.95 14.60 -7.97
CA PHE A 271 9.68 14.60 -9.40
C PHE A 271 10.23 13.34 -10.08
N GLU A 272 11.51 13.02 -9.85
CA GLU A 272 12.16 11.84 -10.41
C GLU A 272 11.43 10.54 -10.01
N ASN A 273 11.00 10.42 -8.76
CA ASN A 273 10.23 9.28 -8.23
C ASN A 273 8.82 9.13 -8.84
N ASN A 274 8.21 10.22 -9.30
CA ASN A 274 6.86 10.23 -9.86
C ASN A 274 6.87 10.11 -11.39
N PHE A 275 7.83 10.76 -12.05
CA PHE A 275 7.89 10.88 -13.50
C PHE A 275 8.78 9.83 -14.14
N TYR A 276 10.05 9.72 -13.72
CA TYR A 276 10.94 8.76 -14.36
C TYR A 276 10.56 7.32 -14.04
N SER A 277 10.01 7.06 -12.87
CA SER A 277 9.68 5.70 -12.43
C SER A 277 8.65 5.00 -13.33
N ILE A 278 7.72 5.74 -13.92
CA ILE A 278 6.68 5.23 -14.82
C ILE A 278 7.11 5.16 -16.29
N LEU A 279 8.12 5.91 -16.70
CA LEU A 279 8.56 5.96 -18.10
C LEU A 279 9.33 4.69 -18.49
N PRO A 280 8.84 3.90 -19.47
CA PRO A 280 9.57 2.76 -19.99
C PRO A 280 10.88 3.23 -20.64
N ARG A 281 12.00 2.53 -20.36
CA ARG A 281 13.31 2.86 -20.97
C ARG A 281 13.30 2.75 -22.50
N ILE A 282 12.42 1.91 -23.06
CA ILE A 282 12.26 1.77 -24.52
C ILE A 282 11.66 3.03 -25.16
N LEU A 283 10.89 3.82 -24.41
CA LEU A 283 10.30 5.08 -24.90
C LEU A 283 11.20 6.29 -24.64
N VAL A 284 12.13 6.17 -23.68
CA VAL A 284 13.04 7.23 -23.27
C VAL A 284 14.43 6.62 -23.08
N GLU A 285 15.16 6.48 -24.18
CA GLU A 285 16.48 5.82 -24.22
C GLU A 285 17.47 6.51 -23.27
N ASN A 286 17.42 7.84 -23.18
CA ASN A 286 18.27 8.66 -22.31
C ASN A 286 17.80 8.73 -20.85
N LYS A 287 16.83 7.89 -20.43
CA LYS A 287 16.35 7.89 -19.04
C LYS A 287 17.49 7.57 -18.07
N PRO A 288 17.73 8.38 -17.03
CA PRO A 288 18.80 8.15 -16.08
C PRO A 288 18.70 6.76 -15.41
N LYS A 289 19.84 6.13 -15.14
CA LYS A 289 19.90 4.86 -14.38
C LYS A 289 19.68 5.08 -12.88
N ILE A 290 20.17 6.20 -12.37
CA ILE A 290 20.11 6.60 -10.97
C ILE A 290 19.25 7.87 -10.88
N PHE A 291 18.04 7.74 -10.33
CA PHE A 291 17.08 8.83 -10.16
C PHE A 291 16.23 8.60 -8.91
N GLY A 292 15.64 9.67 -8.36
CA GLY A 292 14.73 9.61 -7.23
C GLY A 292 15.37 8.94 -6.01
N ASP A 293 14.68 7.99 -5.38
CA ASP A 293 15.19 7.28 -4.20
C ASP A 293 16.44 6.45 -4.50
N PHE A 294 16.65 6.01 -5.76
CA PHE A 294 17.91 5.34 -6.14
C PHE A 294 19.10 6.29 -6.10
N ARG A 295 18.88 7.60 -6.33
CA ARG A 295 19.92 8.62 -6.16
C ARG A 295 20.31 8.74 -4.69
N LEU A 296 19.34 8.82 -3.80
CA LEU A 296 19.57 8.85 -2.35
C LEU A 296 20.29 7.58 -1.88
N ALA A 297 19.88 6.42 -2.39
CA ALA A 297 20.50 5.13 -2.10
C ALA A 297 21.96 5.08 -2.57
N TYR A 298 22.26 5.61 -3.76
CA TYR A 298 23.61 5.68 -4.28
C TYR A 298 24.52 6.58 -3.43
N MET A 299 23.99 7.68 -2.90
CA MET A 299 24.77 8.62 -2.07
C MET A 299 25.14 8.04 -0.69
N ILE A 300 24.27 7.24 -0.09
CA ILE A 300 24.46 6.70 1.28
C ILE A 300 24.97 5.25 1.27
N PHE A 301 24.61 4.47 0.25
CA PHE A 301 24.91 3.04 0.12
C PHE A 301 25.40 2.72 -1.31
N SER A 302 26.49 3.38 -1.74
CA SER A 302 27.02 3.31 -3.10
C SER A 302 27.30 1.88 -3.57
N GLU A 303 28.05 1.10 -2.79
CA GLU A 303 28.43 -0.29 -3.12
C GLU A 303 27.21 -1.19 -3.34
N ARG A 304 26.24 -1.14 -2.41
CA ARG A 304 25.01 -1.94 -2.49
C ARG A 304 24.18 -1.59 -3.71
N THR A 305 24.10 -0.29 -4.02
CA THR A 305 23.33 0.23 -5.15
C THR A 305 23.99 -0.15 -6.48
N LEU A 306 25.33 -0.08 -6.57
CA LEU A 306 26.10 -0.50 -7.75
C LEU A 306 26.01 -2.00 -8.01
N MET A 307 25.91 -2.82 -6.98
CA MET A 307 25.70 -4.27 -7.12
C MET A 307 24.26 -4.66 -7.47
N PHE A 308 23.33 -3.70 -7.66
CA PHE A 308 21.90 -3.95 -7.89
C PHE A 308 21.23 -4.87 -6.85
N LYS A 309 21.77 -4.95 -5.62
CA LYS A 309 21.24 -5.79 -4.52
C LYS A 309 20.04 -5.14 -3.79
N GLY A 310 19.27 -4.35 -4.53
CA GLY A 310 18.15 -3.53 -4.05
C GLY A 310 18.60 -2.21 -3.40
N ALA A 311 17.88 -1.13 -3.71
CA ALA A 311 18.04 0.16 -3.05
C ALA A 311 17.36 0.14 -1.68
N PRO A 312 18.04 0.53 -0.60
CA PRO A 312 17.42 0.73 0.71
C PRO A 312 16.29 1.76 0.61
N SER A 313 15.15 1.46 1.26
CA SER A 313 14.06 2.44 1.38
C SER A 313 14.37 3.42 2.50
N PHE A 314 14.11 4.71 2.26
CA PHE A 314 14.25 5.80 3.24
C PHE A 314 12.93 6.11 3.96
N GLY A 315 12.06 5.12 4.09
CA GLY A 315 10.72 5.29 4.67
C GLY A 315 9.80 6.14 3.79
N GLN A 316 8.62 6.46 4.32
CA GLN A 316 7.59 7.20 3.58
C GLN A 316 7.96 8.68 3.36
N PHE A 317 8.77 9.26 4.25
CA PHE A 317 9.05 10.70 4.26
C PHE A 317 10.48 11.06 3.82
N GLY A 318 11.32 10.07 3.48
CA GLY A 318 12.70 10.29 3.08
C GLY A 318 12.85 11.23 1.89
N SER A 319 12.09 10.99 0.82
CA SER A 319 12.11 11.85 -0.38
C SER A 319 11.63 13.28 -0.08
N TYR A 320 10.59 13.44 0.75
CA TYR A 320 10.12 14.76 1.17
C TYR A 320 11.22 15.52 1.94
N PHE A 321 11.91 14.86 2.87
CA PHE A 321 13.01 15.47 3.61
C PHE A 321 14.20 15.81 2.70
N ALA A 322 14.58 14.92 1.80
CA ALA A 322 15.69 15.15 0.89
C ALA A 322 15.45 16.36 -0.04
N ASP A 323 14.20 16.59 -0.42
CA ASP A 323 13.83 17.74 -1.25
C ASP A 323 13.68 19.05 -0.47
N PHE A 324 13.10 19.01 0.74
CA PHE A 324 12.63 20.23 1.41
C PHE A 324 13.14 20.41 2.84
N GLY A 325 14.00 19.53 3.34
CA GLY A 325 14.46 19.53 4.73
C GLY A 325 13.28 19.56 5.72
N HIS A 326 13.35 20.39 6.75
CA HIS A 326 12.27 20.52 7.74
C HIS A 326 10.99 21.16 7.17
N TYR A 327 11.05 21.89 6.05
CA TYR A 327 9.85 22.44 5.40
C TYR A 327 8.92 21.33 4.89
N SER A 328 9.44 20.11 4.70
CA SER A 328 8.64 18.94 4.38
C SER A 328 7.52 18.64 5.38
N LEU A 329 7.62 19.07 6.65
CA LEU A 329 6.55 18.90 7.63
C LEU A 329 5.26 19.63 7.22
N ILE A 330 5.38 20.83 6.65
CA ILE A 330 4.23 21.61 6.16
C ILE A 330 3.60 20.89 4.97
N ILE A 331 4.44 20.43 4.03
CA ILE A 331 4.01 19.68 2.85
C ILE A 331 3.27 18.40 3.26
N ILE A 332 3.86 17.61 4.15
CA ILE A 332 3.26 16.37 4.67
C ILE A 332 1.93 16.68 5.35
N SER A 333 1.84 17.72 6.17
CA SER A 333 0.59 18.13 6.82
C SER A 333 -0.52 18.40 5.79
N ILE A 334 -0.25 19.23 4.79
CA ILE A 334 -1.22 19.59 3.74
C ILE A 334 -1.67 18.35 2.96
N PHE A 335 -0.73 17.55 2.45
CA PHE A 335 -1.07 16.36 1.65
C PHE A 335 -1.79 15.30 2.47
N SER A 336 -1.42 15.12 3.74
CA SER A 336 -2.08 14.16 4.63
C SER A 336 -3.50 14.59 4.95
N PHE A 337 -3.71 15.89 5.20
CA PHE A 337 -5.04 16.45 5.40
C PHE A 337 -5.93 16.23 4.17
N ILE A 338 -5.43 16.58 2.98
CA ILE A 338 -6.15 16.36 1.71
C ILE A 338 -6.48 14.87 1.53
N LYS A 339 -5.49 13.99 1.74
CA LYS A 339 -5.70 12.53 1.65
C LYS A 339 -6.79 12.07 2.62
N GLY A 340 -6.76 12.52 3.87
CA GLY A 340 -7.78 12.21 4.87
C GLY A 340 -9.18 12.63 4.42
N THR A 341 -9.30 13.86 3.90
CA THR A 341 -10.55 14.39 3.36
C THR A 341 -11.07 13.55 2.19
N LEU A 342 -10.20 13.16 1.26
CA LEU A 342 -10.58 12.32 0.12
C LEU A 342 -11.03 10.92 0.55
N ILE A 343 -10.36 10.32 1.53
CA ILE A 343 -10.79 9.03 2.11
C ILE A 343 -12.20 9.14 2.68
N GLY A 344 -12.50 10.18 3.47
CA GLY A 344 -13.83 10.32 4.08
C GLY A 344 -14.93 10.60 3.05
N ILE A 345 -14.64 11.35 1.99
CA ILE A 345 -15.57 11.54 0.86
C ILE A 345 -15.83 10.19 0.15
N ALA A 346 -14.76 9.45 -0.17
CA ALA A 346 -14.87 8.18 -0.88
C ALA A 346 -15.60 7.12 -0.05
N GLU A 347 -15.32 7.05 1.25
CA GLU A 347 -16.01 6.17 2.19
C GLU A 347 -17.50 6.48 2.28
N ASN A 348 -17.86 7.74 2.48
CA ASN A 348 -19.27 8.16 2.53
C ASN A 348 -20.01 7.81 1.24
N THR A 349 -19.33 7.98 0.09
CA THR A 349 -19.87 7.62 -1.22
C THR A 349 -20.07 6.11 -1.34
N PHE A 350 -19.10 5.31 -0.89
CA PHE A 350 -19.17 3.85 -0.91
C PHE A 350 -20.24 3.28 0.03
N ILE A 351 -20.36 3.80 1.26
CA ILE A 351 -21.39 3.37 2.21
C ILE A 351 -22.79 3.57 1.62
N LYS A 352 -23.00 4.68 0.90
CA LYS A 352 -24.28 4.99 0.25
C LYS A 352 -24.53 4.10 -0.97
N ASN A 353 -23.52 3.96 -1.83
CA ASN A 353 -23.65 3.30 -3.12
C ASN A 353 -22.72 2.08 -3.13
N LYS A 354 -23.08 1.00 -2.42
CA LYS A 354 -22.25 -0.21 -2.21
C LYS A 354 -21.97 -1.00 -3.50
N ASN A 355 -21.20 -0.42 -4.41
CA ASN A 355 -20.87 -0.98 -5.71
C ASN A 355 -19.36 -1.10 -5.92
N VAL A 356 -18.98 -1.85 -6.95
CA VAL A 356 -17.58 -2.11 -7.28
C VAL A 356 -16.79 -0.82 -7.55
N ILE A 357 -17.36 0.17 -8.24
CA ILE A 357 -16.63 1.39 -8.62
C ILE A 357 -16.32 2.27 -7.41
N THR A 358 -17.31 2.51 -6.55
CA THR A 358 -17.11 3.30 -5.33
C THR A 358 -16.20 2.57 -4.34
N PHE A 359 -16.22 1.24 -4.31
CA PHE A 359 -15.24 0.45 -3.56
C PHE A 359 -13.83 0.66 -4.09
N LEU A 360 -13.65 0.61 -5.42
CA LEU A 360 -12.35 0.87 -6.07
C LEU A 360 -11.84 2.28 -5.75
N PHE A 361 -12.69 3.30 -5.79
CA PHE A 361 -12.33 4.66 -5.35
C PHE A 361 -11.89 4.68 -3.88
N PHE A 362 -12.67 4.05 -3.01
CA PHE A 362 -12.41 4.02 -1.58
C PHE A 362 -11.05 3.39 -1.26
N ILE A 363 -10.78 2.17 -1.75
CA ILE A 363 -9.50 1.49 -1.50
C ILE A 363 -8.31 2.23 -2.14
N THR A 364 -8.50 2.89 -3.28
CA THR A 364 -7.45 3.69 -3.93
C THR A 364 -7.00 4.85 -3.03
N PHE A 365 -7.95 5.59 -2.43
CA PHE A 365 -7.61 6.69 -1.52
C PHE A 365 -7.04 6.21 -0.19
N MET A 366 -7.41 5.00 0.27
CA MET A 366 -6.76 4.36 1.41
C MET A 366 -5.28 4.04 1.13
N GLY A 367 -4.84 4.08 -0.14
CA GLY A 367 -3.49 3.72 -0.56
C GLY A 367 -3.32 2.23 -0.82
N ILE A 368 -4.43 1.50 -0.95
CA ILE A 368 -4.43 0.12 -1.41
C ILE A 368 -4.37 0.15 -2.94
N ASN A 369 -3.16 0.08 -3.47
CA ASN A 369 -2.89 0.17 -4.90
C ASN A 369 -3.30 -1.11 -5.62
N MET A 370 -4.13 -1.00 -6.66
CA MET A 370 -4.42 -2.12 -7.56
C MET A 370 -3.19 -2.42 -8.41
N LEU A 371 -2.64 -1.37 -9.01
CA LEU A 371 -1.38 -1.36 -9.74
C LEU A 371 -0.34 -0.66 -8.88
N ASP A 372 0.74 -1.38 -8.56
CA ASP A 372 1.79 -0.94 -7.65
C ASP A 372 3.16 -1.20 -8.27
N VAL A 373 3.72 -0.17 -8.92
CA VAL A 373 5.01 -0.23 -9.66
C VAL A 373 6.21 0.07 -8.74
N GLY A 374 6.05 0.00 -7.41
CA GLY A 374 7.13 0.30 -6.47
C GLY A 374 7.59 1.76 -6.48
N THR A 375 6.71 2.67 -6.89
CA THR A 375 6.97 4.12 -7.01
C THR A 375 6.21 4.90 -5.93
N SER A 376 6.53 6.18 -5.77
CA SER A 376 5.86 7.06 -4.80
C SER A 376 4.33 7.08 -4.94
N THR A 377 3.66 7.24 -3.80
CA THR A 377 2.24 6.92 -3.59
C THR A 377 1.27 7.84 -4.33
N THR A 378 1.63 9.10 -4.58
CA THR A 378 0.72 10.11 -5.17
C THR A 378 0.44 9.85 -6.64
N THR A 379 1.47 9.68 -7.49
CA THR A 379 1.25 9.39 -8.92
C THR A 379 0.55 8.05 -9.09
N MET A 380 0.89 7.04 -8.29
CA MET A 380 0.17 5.76 -8.32
C MET A 380 -1.30 5.92 -7.91
N THR A 381 -1.62 6.81 -6.99
CA THR A 381 -3.03 7.12 -6.66
C THR A 381 -3.73 7.71 -7.89
N VAL A 382 -3.12 8.67 -8.59
CA VAL A 382 -3.69 9.27 -9.82
C VAL A 382 -3.89 8.22 -10.91
N PHE A 383 -2.89 7.35 -11.16
CA PHE A 383 -3.02 6.26 -12.12
C PHE A 383 -4.11 5.26 -11.73
N ASN A 384 -4.18 4.88 -10.46
CA ASN A 384 -5.23 4.00 -9.97
C ASN A 384 -6.61 4.65 -10.15
N LEU A 385 -6.77 5.95 -9.88
CA LEU A 385 -8.01 6.68 -10.15
C LEU A 385 -8.38 6.69 -11.65
N PHE A 386 -7.40 6.90 -12.53
CA PHE A 386 -7.61 6.81 -13.97
C PHE A 386 -8.07 5.41 -14.38
N ILE A 387 -7.46 4.35 -13.82
CA ILE A 387 -7.89 2.96 -14.02
C ILE A 387 -9.34 2.78 -13.56
N VAL A 388 -9.72 3.29 -12.38
CA VAL A 388 -11.11 3.21 -11.88
C VAL A 388 -12.09 3.87 -12.86
N LEU A 389 -11.74 5.03 -13.40
CA LEU A 389 -12.57 5.73 -14.39
C LEU A 389 -12.70 4.93 -15.69
N CYS A 390 -11.60 4.37 -16.21
CA CYS A 390 -11.61 3.50 -17.39
C CYS A 390 -12.49 2.26 -17.17
N ILE A 391 -12.37 1.61 -16.01
CA ILE A 391 -13.21 0.47 -15.63
C ILE A 391 -14.68 0.88 -15.64
N TRP A 392 -15.00 2.00 -14.98
CA TRP A 392 -16.37 2.51 -14.97
C TRP A 392 -16.90 2.73 -16.39
N LEU A 393 -16.13 3.33 -17.29
CA LEU A 393 -16.54 3.53 -18.70
C LEU A 393 -16.84 2.20 -19.42
N VAL A 394 -16.08 1.13 -19.13
CA VAL A 394 -16.30 -0.20 -19.71
C VAL A 394 -17.58 -0.84 -19.16
N ILE A 395 -17.81 -0.76 -17.84
CA ILE A 395 -18.92 -1.46 -17.19
C ILE A 395 -20.19 -0.61 -17.02
N ARG A 396 -20.17 0.68 -17.38
CA ARG A 396 -21.32 1.58 -17.14
C ARG A 396 -22.58 1.09 -17.84
N ASN A 397 -23.71 1.33 -17.19
CA ASN A 397 -25.00 1.10 -17.81
C ASN A 397 -25.34 2.24 -18.78
N ASN A 398 -25.42 1.95 -20.08
CA ASN A 398 -25.76 2.94 -21.11
C ASN A 398 -27.28 3.12 -21.30
N ASN A 399 -28.12 2.31 -20.64
CA ASN A 399 -29.56 2.23 -20.94
C ASN A 399 -30.44 3.32 -20.31
N LYS A 400 -29.87 4.42 -19.79
CA LYS A 400 -30.67 5.63 -19.62
C LYS A 400 -30.86 6.26 -20.99
N LYS A 401 -31.98 5.89 -21.66
CA LYS A 401 -32.72 6.87 -22.46
C LYS A 401 -32.80 8.13 -21.61
N LYS A 402 -32.21 9.22 -22.09
CA LYS A 402 -32.49 10.56 -21.59
C LYS A 402 -34.01 10.77 -21.73
N VAL A 403 -34.77 10.42 -20.70
CA VAL A 403 -36.09 11.01 -20.50
C VAL A 403 -35.80 12.38 -19.88
N PHE A 404 -35.35 13.30 -20.73
CA PHE A 404 -35.64 14.71 -20.50
C PHE A 404 -37.11 14.86 -20.88
N ASN A 405 -37.98 14.79 -19.88
CA ASN A 405 -39.25 15.49 -19.94
C ASN A 405 -39.07 16.80 -19.18
#